data_AF-A0A4P7ZQN2-F1
#
_entry.id   AF-A0A4P7ZQN2-F1
#
_cell.length_a   1.000
_cell.length_b   1.000
_cell.length_c   1.000
_cell.angle_alpha   90.00
_cell.angle_beta   90.00
_cell.angle_gamma   90.00
#
_symmetry.space_group_name_H-M   'P 1'
#
loop_
_entity.id
_entity.type
_entity.pdbx_description
1 polymer ?
#
loop_
_entity_poly.entity_id
_entity_poly.type
_entity_poly.pdbx_seq_one_letter_code
_entity_poly.pdbx_strand_id
1 'polypeptide(L)' 'MAYANRTSDSTSPNAGSFRSRAPKRLTITLPYTVFSALEQRSLQEGRSLSNLAAYLIERSLNQPMPPESSATAKA' A
#
# COMPACT_ATOMS: atom_id res chain seq x y z
N MET A 1 33.07 38.44 -36.02
CA MET A 1 32.73 38.42 -34.57
C MET A 1 31.80 37.24 -34.33
N ALA A 2 32.35 36.14 -33.82
CA ALA A 2 31.62 34.91 -33.54
C ALA A 2 31.23 34.91 -32.05
N TYR A 3 29.96 34.65 -31.74
CA TYR A 3 29.51 34.45 -30.36
C TYR A 3 28.84 33.08 -30.28
N ALA A 4 29.39 32.26 -29.38
CA ALA A 4 29.17 30.83 -29.27
C ALA A 4 27.71 30.46 -28.98
N ASN A 5 27.19 29.47 -29.71
CA ASN A 5 25.93 28.81 -29.40
C ASN A 5 26.17 27.83 -28.24
N ARG A 6 25.65 28.14 -27.05
CA ARG A 6 25.77 27.33 -25.85
C ARG A 6 24.78 26.15 -25.93
N THR A 7 25.17 25.04 -26.54
CA THR A 7 24.43 23.78 -26.42
C THR A 7 24.79 23.11 -25.10
N SER A 8 24.05 23.44 -24.06
CA SER A 8 23.97 22.62 -22.85
C SER A 8 22.61 21.94 -22.82
N ASP A 9 22.41 20.99 -23.74
CA ASP A 9 21.35 19.99 -23.59
C ASP A 9 21.92 18.84 -22.75
N SER A 10 21.91 19.05 -21.43
CA SER A 10 22.18 17.98 -20.48
C SER A 10 20.91 17.14 -20.35
N THR A 11 20.79 16.15 -21.23
CA THR A 11 19.98 14.96 -20.96
C THR A 11 20.50 14.34 -19.65
N SER A 12 19.72 14.46 -18.58
CA SER A 12 19.81 13.50 -17.47
C SER A 12 18.43 13.29 -16.85
N PRO A 13 17.57 12.47 -17.47
CA PRO A 13 16.31 12.06 -16.89
C PRO A 13 16.60 10.86 -15.98
N ASN A 14 17.20 11.11 -14.82
CA ASN A 14 17.09 10.13 -13.74
C ASN A 14 17.08 10.84 -12.38
N ALA A 15 16.21 11.83 -12.26
CA ALA A 15 15.57 12.08 -10.97
C ALA A 15 14.78 10.80 -10.68
N GLY A 16 15.40 9.89 -9.92
CA GLY A 16 14.80 8.63 -9.53
C GLY A 16 13.37 8.90 -9.11
N SER A 17 12.42 8.32 -9.85
CA SER A 17 11.01 8.41 -9.50
C SER A 17 10.90 7.95 -8.06
N PHE A 18 10.80 8.90 -7.13
CA PHE A 18 10.25 8.66 -5.82
C PHE A 18 8.87 8.11 -6.12
N ARG A 19 8.76 6.78 -6.22
CA ARG A 19 7.49 6.10 -6.49
C ARG A 19 6.57 6.67 -5.44
N SER A 20 5.67 7.53 -5.89
CA SER A 20 4.93 8.39 -4.98
C SER A 20 4.26 7.47 -3.99
N ARG A 21 4.68 7.54 -2.72
CA ARG A 21 4.07 6.81 -1.59
C ARG A 21 2.69 7.40 -1.27
N ALA A 22 2.08 8.10 -2.24
CA ALA A 22 0.73 8.60 -2.14
C ALA A 22 -0.23 7.43 -1.91
N PRO A 23 -1.25 7.64 -1.06
CA PRO A 23 -2.33 6.68 -0.87
C PRO A 23 -2.90 6.21 -2.20
N LYS A 24 -3.14 4.90 -2.31
CA LYS A 24 -3.80 4.30 -3.46
C LYS A 24 -5.22 3.90 -3.07
N ARG A 25 -6.20 4.31 -3.88
CA ARG A 25 -7.61 3.93 -3.64
C ARG A 25 -7.83 2.50 -4.14
N LEU A 26 -8.38 1.67 -3.27
CA LEU A 26 -8.78 0.31 -3.58
C LEU A 26 -10.31 0.20 -3.43
N THR A 27 -10.97 -0.39 -4.42
CA THR A 27 -12.41 -0.71 -4.38
C THR A 27 -12.55 -2.23 -4.40
N ILE A 28 -13.24 -2.78 -3.41
CA ILE A 28 -13.45 -4.23 -3.25
C ILE A 28 -14.93 -4.50 -2.94
N THR A 29 -15.41 -5.65 -3.39
CA THR A 29 -16.71 -6.20 -2.98
C THR A 29 -16.49 -7.15 -1.81
N LEU A 30 -17.25 -6.99 -0.73
CA LEU A 30 -17.16 -7.81 0.47
C LEU A 30 -18.45 -8.62 0.68
N PRO A 31 -18.37 -9.82 1.29
CA PRO A 31 -19.54 -10.51 1.79
C PRO A 31 -20.29 -9.64 2.81
N TYR A 32 -21.63 -9.72 2.82
CA TYR A 32 -22.47 -8.93 3.73
C TYR A 32 -22.11 -9.13 5.20
N THR A 33 -21.82 -10.38 5.60
CA THR A 33 -21.44 -10.71 6.98
C THR A 33 -20.17 -9.98 7.44
N VAL A 34 -19.19 -9.84 6.54
CA VAL A 34 -17.94 -9.11 6.81
C VAL A 34 -18.21 -7.61 6.89
N PHE A 35 -19.03 -7.07 5.98
CA PHE A 35 -19.43 -5.66 5.99
C PHE A 35 -20.16 -5.29 7.28
N SER A 36 -21.14 -6.08 7.70
CA SER A 36 -21.91 -5.83 8.93
C SER A 36 -21.03 -5.84 10.18
N ALA A 37 -20.10 -6.79 10.28
CA ALA A 37 -19.14 -6.84 11.38
C ALA A 37 -18.20 -5.61 11.39
N LEU A 38 -17.75 -5.17 10.21
CA LEU A 38 -16.95 -3.95 10.06
C LEU A 38 -17.74 -2.72 10.50
N GLU A 39 -19.00 -2.59 10.08
CA GLU A 39 -19.87 -1.46 10.43
C GLU A 39 -20.10 -1.35 11.93
N GLN A 40 -20.49 -2.46 12.56
CA GLN A 40 -20.70 -2.50 14.01
C GLN A 40 -19.43 -2.09 14.77
N ARG A 41 -18.27 -2.62 14.37
CA ARG A 41 -17.00 -2.28 15.00
C ARG A 41 -16.59 -0.83 14.74
N SER A 42 -16.84 -0.31 13.55
CA SER A 42 -16.58 1.09 13.17
C SER A 42 -17.33 2.06 14.08
N LEU A 43 -18.60 1.77 14.35
CA LEU A 43 -19.44 2.54 15.26
C LEU A 43 -18.93 2.47 16.70
N GLN A 44 -18.58 1.28 17.18
CA GLN A 44 -18.02 1.09 18.53
C GLN A 44 -16.71 1.84 18.75
N GLU A 45 -15.82 1.84 17.75
CA GLU A 45 -14.52 2.53 17.81
C GLU A 45 -14.60 4.03 17.46
N GLY A 46 -15.77 4.54 17.05
CA GLY A 46 -15.97 5.95 16.71
C GLY A 46 -15.14 6.42 15.50
N ARG A 47 -14.83 5.53 14.55
CA ARG A 47 -14.04 5.84 13.35
C ARG A 47 -14.81 5.49 12.08
N SER A 48 -14.33 5.98 10.94
CA SER A 48 -14.96 5.65 9.65
C SER A 48 -14.63 4.22 9.20
N LEU A 49 -15.54 3.62 8.43
CA LEU A 49 -15.39 2.27 7.87
C LEU A 49 -14.07 2.12 7.09
N SER A 50 -13.76 3.09 6.23
CA SER A 50 -12.53 3.07 5.42
C SER A 50 -11.27 3.15 6.28
N ASN A 51 -11.29 3.91 7.39
CA ASN A 51 -10.16 3.99 8.30
C ASN A 51 -9.97 2.69 9.07
N LEU A 52 -11.06 2.10 9.59
CA LEU A 52 -11.01 0.79 10.25
C LEU A 52 -10.50 -0.29 9.28
N ALA A 53 -11.02 -0.32 8.05
CA ALA A 53 -10.58 -1.28 7.05
C ALA A 53 -9.08 -1.14 6.74
N ALA A 54 -8.58 0.09 6.53
CA ALA A 54 -7.16 0.34 6.32
C ALA A 54 -6.30 -0.16 7.49
N TYR A 55 -6.69 0.19 8.72
CA TYR A 55 -6.01 -0.26 9.95
C TYR A 55 -5.95 -1.79 10.06
N LEU A 56 -7.05 -2.49 9.76
CA LEU A 56 -7.10 -3.95 9.84
C LEU A 56 -6.23 -4.61 8.78
N ILE A 57 -6.22 -4.07 7.56
CA ILE A 57 -5.35 -4.54 6.47
C ILE A 57 -3.89 -4.34 6.85
N GLU A 58 -3.50 -3.15 7.29
CA GLU A 58 -2.13 -2.85 7.73
C GLU A 58 -1.69 -3.78 8.86
N ARG A 59 -2.54 -3.98 9.87
CA ARG A 59 -2.25 -4.88 10.99
C ARG A 59 -2.06 -6.32 10.53
N SER A 60 -2.88 -6.81 9.59
CA SER A 60 -2.79 -8.17 9.08
C SER A 60 -1.51 -8.42 8.28
N LEU A 61 -1.07 -7.43 7.51
CA LEU A 61 0.13 -7.54 6.67
C LEU A 61 1.43 -7.33 7.46
N ASN A 62 1.38 -6.60 8.57
CA ASN A 62 2.53 -6.36 9.43
C ASN A 62 2.77 -7.50 10.44
N GLN A 63 1.89 -8.50 10.52
CA GLN A 63 2.19 -9.68 11.30
C GLN A 63 3.25 -10.50 10.54
N PRO A 64 4.41 -10.81 11.16
CA PRO A 64 5.35 -11.71 10.53
C PRO A 64 4.61 -13.02 10.27
N MET A 65 4.47 -13.36 8.98
CA MET A 65 3.98 -14.68 8.61
C MET A 65 4.90 -15.67 9.34
N PRO A 66 4.38 -16.55 10.22
CA PRO A 66 5.23 -17.56 10.83
C PRO A 66 5.95 -18.28 9.69
N PRO A 67 7.27 -18.51 9.80
CA PRO A 67 8.00 -19.22 8.77
C PRO A 67 7.27 -20.52 8.55
N GLU A 68 6.71 -20.70 7.35
CA GLU A 68 5.98 -21.89 7.00
C GLU A 68 6.82 -23.07 7.45
N SER A 69 6.24 -23.91 8.31
CA SER A 69 6.95 -25.07 8.83
C SER A 69 7.48 -25.80 7.61
N SER A 70 8.80 -25.75 7.47
CA SER A 70 9.54 -26.57 6.51
C SER A 70 8.93 -27.97 6.57
N ALA A 71 8.44 -28.38 5.41
CA ALA A 71 7.87 -29.67 5.09
C ALA A 71 8.04 -30.73 6.18
N THR A 72 6.93 -31.30 6.63
CA THR A 72 6.87 -32.70 7.03
C THR A 72 7.43 -33.54 5.88
N ALA A 73 8.75 -33.72 5.89
CA ALA A 73 9.50 -34.65 5.08
C ALA A 73 10.59 -35.22 5.99
N LYS A 74 10.16 -36.13 6.86
CA LYS A 74 11.06 -37.15 7.41
C LYS A 74 10.36 -38.50 7.27
N ALA A 75 11.04 -39.35 6.50
CA ALA A 75 10.73 -40.73 6.16
C ALA A 75 10.63 -41.64 7.39
#